data_AF-A0A9W8JH44-F1
#
_entry.id   AF-A0A9W8JH44-F1
#
_cell.length_a   1.000
_cell.length_b   1.000
_cell.length_c   1.000
_cell.angle_alpha   90.00
_cell.angle_beta   90.00
_cell.angle_gamma   90.00
#
_symmetry.space_group_name_H-M   'P 1'
#
loop_
_entity.id
_entity.type
_entity.pdbx_description
1 polymer ?
#
loop_
_entity_poly.entity_id
_entity_poly.type
_entity_poly.pdbx_seq_one_letter_code
_entity_poly.pdbx_strand_id
1 'polypeptide(L)'
;MPTSLPGGAGLGDGEAPEHGWGELNPLATSTREMGPGTCRDTLDYHFGNYNWRKIVRLSDSLLKKMVTATSDVAEHIIAHQELESTISLEKLQTCTEAMLAWELNPSSPNPYEIAIKTPTQAAVRRQLAAEEEQALTVGVDIALLDEVLPSSLIARGIDLKGKQHSLKMLTNSLWEHSQDRQITRVTLRSNVLTQKLEEWFSLLQLYIPASILLRKREPQWKESPKLFDVQLWLPSHIGKLVPFDRSLAKIEYKLCNAQAHKALGVLRCNLQICATLYDVKDHWLWGQGANTRALNAIATVQAHIAAARDEYQ
;
A
#
# COMPACT_ATOMS: atom_id res chain seq x y z
N MET A 1 -11.41 -8.04 12.69
CA MET A 1 -12.53 -8.68 11.97
C MET A 1 -12.06 -8.85 10.53
N PRO A 2 -11.81 -10.07 10.05
CA PRO A 2 -11.54 -10.27 8.64
C PRO A 2 -12.81 -9.88 7.88
N THR A 3 -12.68 -8.93 6.96
CA THR A 3 -13.75 -8.50 6.07
C THR A 3 -13.97 -9.60 5.03
N SER A 4 -14.59 -10.71 5.43
CA SER A 4 -15.15 -11.66 4.49
C SER A 4 -16.28 -10.95 3.75
N LEU A 5 -16.15 -10.80 2.43
CA LEU A 5 -17.25 -10.38 1.57
C LEU A 5 -18.43 -11.33 1.84
N PRO A 6 -19.59 -10.84 2.33
CA PRO A 6 -20.74 -11.70 2.57
C PRO A 6 -21.20 -12.33 1.26
N GLY A 7 -21.77 -13.54 1.32
CA GLY A 7 -22.36 -14.20 0.15
C GLY A 7 -23.28 -13.25 -0.62
N GLY A 8 -22.99 -13.03 -1.89
CA GLY A 8 -23.70 -12.08 -2.76
C GLY A 8 -23.06 -10.69 -2.91
N ALA A 9 -21.97 -10.40 -2.19
CA ALA A 9 -21.16 -9.21 -2.46
C ALA A 9 -20.48 -9.36 -3.84
N GLY A 10 -20.94 -8.57 -4.81
CA GLY A 10 -20.52 -8.65 -6.21
C GLY A 10 -21.63 -9.06 -7.20
N LEU A 11 -22.81 -9.48 -6.71
CA LEU A 11 -23.98 -9.69 -7.59
C LEU A 11 -24.60 -8.38 -8.09
N GLY A 12 -24.40 -7.28 -7.35
CA GLY A 12 -24.76 -5.94 -7.80
C GLY A 12 -23.64 -5.34 -8.63
N ASP A 13 -24.00 -4.51 -9.62
CA ASP A 13 -23.04 -3.72 -10.41
C ASP A 13 -22.22 -2.72 -9.58
N GLY A 14 -22.55 -2.52 -8.30
CA GLY A 14 -21.86 -1.59 -7.40
C GLY A 14 -22.11 -0.11 -7.73
N GLU A 15 -22.69 0.18 -8.89
CA GLU A 15 -22.98 1.52 -9.40
C GLU A 15 -24.34 2.05 -8.93
N ALA A 16 -25.26 1.16 -8.53
CA ALA A 16 -26.60 1.57 -8.11
C ALA A 16 -26.62 2.66 -7.00
N PRO A 17 -25.75 2.66 -5.97
CA PRO A 17 -25.64 3.76 -5.02
C PRO A 17 -25.17 5.07 -5.66
N GLU A 18 -24.16 5.02 -6.54
CA GLU A 18 -23.58 6.19 -7.22
C GLU A 18 -24.58 6.86 -8.18
N HIS A 19 -25.39 6.06 -8.89
CA HIS A 19 -26.49 6.56 -9.71
C HIS A 19 -27.54 7.29 -8.87
N GLY A 20 -27.81 6.82 -7.65
CA GLY A 20 -28.67 7.52 -6.69
C GLY A 20 -28.09 8.88 -6.32
N TRP A 21 -26.83 8.92 -5.90
CA TRP A 21 -26.15 10.17 -5.55
C TRP A 21 -26.10 11.17 -6.73
N GLY A 22 -25.83 10.69 -7.94
CA GLY A 22 -25.81 11.53 -9.14
C GLY A 22 -27.13 12.26 -9.40
N GLU A 23 -28.26 11.58 -9.23
CA GLU A 23 -29.58 12.19 -9.42
C GLU A 23 -29.99 13.13 -8.27
N LEU A 24 -29.45 12.90 -7.07
CA LEU A 24 -29.84 13.64 -5.86
C LEU A 24 -28.92 14.83 -5.55
N ASN A 25 -27.68 14.83 -6.06
CA ASN A 25 -26.72 15.91 -5.85
C ASN A 25 -27.26 17.32 -6.19
N PRO A 26 -28.04 17.50 -7.29
CA PRO A 26 -28.65 18.80 -7.58
C PRO A 26 -29.68 19.28 -6.54
N LEU A 27 -30.25 18.37 -5.74
CA LEU A 27 -31.20 18.73 -4.70
C LEU A 27 -30.53 19.44 -3.52
N ALA A 28 -29.25 19.16 -3.26
CA ALA A 28 -28.52 19.76 -2.15
C ALA A 28 -28.48 21.30 -2.21
N THR A 29 -28.33 21.86 -3.41
CA THR A 29 -28.39 23.32 -3.62
C THR A 29 -29.82 23.83 -3.61
N SER A 30 -30.78 23.05 -4.12
CA SER A 30 -32.19 23.44 -4.20
C SER A 30 -32.90 23.48 -2.84
N THR A 31 -32.51 22.62 -1.89
CA THR A 31 -33.16 22.53 -0.56
C THR A 31 -32.43 23.33 0.52
N ARG A 32 -31.31 23.98 0.19
CA ARG A 32 -30.44 24.70 1.14
C ARG A 32 -31.15 25.85 1.88
N GLU A 33 -32.03 26.56 1.17
CA GLU A 33 -32.76 27.72 1.71
C GLU A 33 -34.15 27.33 2.26
N MET A 34 -34.52 26.04 2.21
CA MET A 34 -35.82 25.55 2.69
C MET A 34 -35.81 25.36 4.21
N GLY A 35 -36.96 25.59 4.85
CA GLY A 35 -37.16 25.24 6.26
C GLY A 35 -37.04 23.72 6.49
N PRO A 36 -36.68 23.26 7.71
CA PRO A 36 -36.36 21.84 7.96
C PRO A 36 -37.45 20.84 7.57
N GLY A 37 -38.73 21.19 7.80
CA GLY A 37 -39.87 20.35 7.40
C GLY A 37 -40.02 20.26 5.87
N THR A 38 -40.07 21.41 5.21
CA THR A 38 -40.20 21.49 3.75
C THR A 38 -39.02 20.85 3.01
N CYS A 39 -37.81 21.00 3.57
CA CYS A 39 -36.60 20.33 3.06
C CYS A 39 -36.77 18.81 3.08
N ARG A 40 -37.21 18.25 4.22
CA ARG A 40 -37.45 16.81 4.37
C ARG A 40 -38.53 16.30 3.40
N ASP A 41 -39.68 16.97 3.34
CA ASP A 41 -40.79 16.57 2.46
C ASP A 41 -40.38 16.59 0.98
N THR A 42 -39.58 17.61 0.59
CA THR A 42 -39.04 17.72 -0.77
C THR A 42 -38.11 16.55 -1.09
N LEU A 43 -37.17 16.24 -0.19
CA LEU A 43 -36.25 15.10 -0.37
C LEU A 43 -37.01 13.77 -0.44
N ASP A 44 -37.97 13.53 0.45
CA ASP A 44 -38.78 12.31 0.47
C ASP A 44 -39.58 12.13 -0.84
N TYR A 45 -40.15 13.21 -1.38
CA TYR A 45 -40.83 13.18 -2.69
C TYR A 45 -39.88 12.79 -3.82
N HIS A 46 -38.67 13.39 -3.86
CA HIS A 46 -37.67 13.06 -4.87
C HIS A 46 -37.15 11.63 -4.75
N PHE A 47 -36.92 11.13 -3.53
CA PHE A 47 -36.57 9.73 -3.28
C PHE A 47 -37.69 8.77 -3.73
N GLY A 48 -38.95 9.12 -3.45
CA GLY A 48 -40.11 8.37 -3.92
C GLY A 48 -40.18 8.29 -5.45
N ASN A 49 -40.01 9.43 -6.13
CA ASN A 49 -39.97 9.50 -7.59
C ASN A 49 -38.79 8.72 -8.19
N TYR A 50 -37.61 8.79 -7.57
CA TYR A 50 -36.44 7.99 -7.98
C TYR A 50 -36.71 6.49 -7.90
N ASN A 51 -37.26 6.03 -6.77
CA ASN A 51 -37.62 4.63 -6.56
C ASN A 51 -38.67 4.16 -7.58
N TRP A 52 -39.70 4.97 -7.82
CA TRP A 52 -40.72 4.66 -8.83
C TRP A 52 -40.12 4.55 -10.23
N ARG A 53 -39.30 5.52 -10.66
CA ARG A 53 -38.61 5.47 -11.95
C ARG A 53 -37.70 4.25 -12.09
N LYS A 54 -37.01 3.85 -11.01
CA LYS A 54 -36.15 2.66 -11.00
C LYS A 54 -36.96 1.40 -11.29
N ILE A 55 -38.12 1.25 -10.67
CA ILE A 55 -39.02 0.10 -10.90
C ILE A 55 -39.55 0.12 -12.34
N VAL A 56 -40.05 1.26 -12.81
CA VAL A 56 -40.64 1.36 -14.16
C VAL A 56 -39.61 1.12 -15.26
N ARG A 57 -38.36 1.60 -15.07
CA ARG A 57 -37.28 1.43 -16.06
C ARG A 57 -36.53 0.11 -15.92
N LEU A 58 -36.90 -0.73 -14.95
CA LEU A 58 -36.16 -1.96 -14.66
C LEU A 58 -36.14 -2.89 -15.88
N SER A 59 -37.29 -3.10 -16.53
CA SER A 59 -37.39 -3.96 -17.73
C SER A 59 -36.44 -3.51 -18.85
N ASP A 60 -36.45 -2.21 -19.17
CA ASP A 60 -35.62 -1.65 -20.24
C ASP A 60 -34.14 -1.72 -19.88
N SER A 61 -33.80 -1.49 -18.61
CA SER A 61 -32.42 -1.60 -18.13
C SER A 61 -31.91 -3.04 -18.18
N LEU A 62 -32.74 -4.02 -17.79
CA LEU A 62 -32.41 -5.44 -17.86
C LEU A 62 -32.28 -5.90 -19.30
N LEU A 63 -33.15 -5.44 -20.20
CA LEU A 63 -33.06 -5.76 -21.63
C LEU A 63 -31.75 -5.24 -22.22
N LYS A 64 -31.37 -3.98 -21.94
CA LYS A 64 -30.10 -3.41 -22.39
C LYS A 64 -28.90 -4.21 -21.86
N LYS A 65 -28.89 -4.51 -20.55
CA LYS A 65 -27.84 -5.32 -19.93
C LYS A 65 -27.77 -6.72 -20.53
N MET A 66 -28.90 -7.35 -20.85
CA MET A 66 -28.94 -8.65 -21.50
C MET A 66 -28.36 -8.59 -22.91
N VAL A 67 -28.70 -7.58 -23.71
CA VAL A 67 -28.15 -7.41 -25.06
C VAL A 67 -26.63 -7.22 -25.01
N THR A 68 -26.13 -6.34 -24.14
CA THR A 68 -24.68 -6.14 -23.93
C THR A 68 -24.01 -7.42 -23.44
N ALA A 69 -24.57 -8.09 -22.43
CA ALA A 69 -24.00 -9.34 -21.94
C ALA A 69 -23.93 -10.38 -23.07
N THR A 70 -24.95 -10.47 -23.92
CA THR A 70 -25.01 -11.42 -25.04
C THR A 70 -24.00 -11.10 -26.14
N SER A 71 -23.78 -9.81 -26.46
CA SER A 71 -22.74 -9.41 -27.43
C SER A 71 -21.34 -9.72 -26.92
N ASP A 72 -21.12 -9.55 -25.62
CA ASP A 72 -19.78 -9.60 -25.02
C ASP A 72 -19.40 -11.02 -24.57
N VAL A 73 -20.34 -11.99 -24.59
CA VAL A 73 -20.07 -13.40 -24.21
C VAL A 73 -18.87 -13.98 -24.94
N ALA A 74 -18.76 -13.75 -26.26
CA ALA A 74 -17.69 -14.34 -27.06
C ALA A 74 -16.32 -13.82 -26.60
N GLU A 75 -16.19 -12.52 -26.38
CA GLU A 75 -14.95 -11.90 -25.89
C GLU A 75 -14.63 -12.36 -24.47
N HIS A 76 -15.62 -12.44 -23.58
CA HIS A 76 -15.42 -12.94 -22.22
C HIS A 76 -15.01 -14.41 -22.18
N ILE A 77 -15.55 -15.28 -23.05
CA ILE A 77 -15.12 -16.67 -23.16
C ILE A 77 -13.66 -16.75 -23.61
N ILE A 78 -13.28 -15.99 -24.64
CA ILE A 78 -11.90 -15.96 -25.14
C ILE A 78 -10.96 -15.50 -24.03
N ALA A 79 -11.24 -14.37 -23.38
CA ALA A 79 -10.43 -13.85 -22.29
C ALA A 79 -10.31 -14.83 -21.11
N HIS A 80 -11.39 -15.56 -20.80
CA HIS A 80 -11.37 -16.58 -19.76
C HIS A 80 -10.48 -17.77 -20.12
N GLN A 81 -10.59 -18.29 -21.35
CA GLN A 81 -9.75 -19.39 -21.85
C GLN A 81 -8.28 -18.99 -21.93
N GLU A 82 -7.98 -17.77 -22.38
CA GLU A 82 -6.63 -17.23 -22.38
C GLU A 82 -6.06 -17.17 -20.96
N LEU A 83 -6.85 -16.71 -19.98
CA LEU A 83 -6.45 -16.70 -18.58
C LEU A 83 -6.17 -18.12 -18.07
N GLU A 84 -7.08 -19.07 -18.30
CA GLU A 84 -6.90 -20.47 -17.92
C GLU A 84 -5.62 -21.07 -18.53
N SER A 85 -5.31 -20.73 -19.78
CA SER A 85 -4.12 -21.24 -20.47
C SER A 85 -2.80 -20.83 -19.82
N THR A 86 -2.79 -19.70 -19.10
CA THR A 86 -1.59 -19.20 -18.41
C THR A 86 -1.34 -19.84 -17.04
N ILE A 87 -2.33 -20.55 -16.50
CA ILE A 87 -2.30 -21.11 -15.15
C ILE A 87 -2.11 -22.63 -15.23
N SER A 88 -1.28 -23.19 -14.37
CA SER A 88 -1.10 -24.66 -14.30
C SER A 88 -2.43 -25.35 -13.94
N LEU A 89 -2.75 -26.44 -14.63
CA LEU A 89 -4.00 -27.20 -14.45
C LEU A 89 -4.28 -27.57 -12.99
N GLU A 90 -3.25 -27.99 -12.23
CA GLU A 90 -3.38 -28.35 -10.81
C GLU A 90 -3.90 -27.18 -9.95
N LYS A 91 -3.43 -25.95 -10.23
CA LYS A 91 -3.86 -24.75 -9.51
C LYS A 91 -5.27 -24.34 -9.88
N LEU A 92 -5.66 -24.48 -11.15
CA LEU A 92 -7.02 -24.22 -11.60
C LEU A 92 -7.99 -25.15 -10.87
N GLN A 93 -7.74 -26.46 -10.90
CA GLN A 93 -8.57 -27.45 -10.21
C GLN A 93 -8.72 -27.14 -8.72
N THR A 94 -7.60 -26.90 -8.03
CA THR A 94 -7.63 -26.56 -6.60
C THR A 94 -8.45 -25.28 -6.32
N CYS A 95 -8.31 -24.28 -7.20
CA CYS A 95 -9.04 -23.01 -7.06
C CYS A 95 -10.53 -23.20 -7.31
N THR A 96 -10.92 -23.89 -8.38
CA THR A 96 -12.32 -24.17 -8.73
C THR A 96 -13.01 -25.01 -7.67
N GLU A 97 -12.34 -26.03 -7.14
CA GLU A 97 -12.87 -26.85 -6.05
C GLU A 97 -13.10 -26.02 -4.78
N ALA A 98 -12.17 -25.15 -4.42
CA ALA A 98 -12.32 -24.27 -3.26
C ALA A 98 -13.45 -23.24 -3.46
N MET A 99 -13.62 -22.70 -4.66
CA MET A 99 -14.73 -21.81 -5.03
C MET A 99 -16.07 -22.51 -4.90
N LEU A 100 -16.24 -23.69 -5.51
CA LEU A 100 -17.48 -24.46 -5.45
C LEU A 100 -17.80 -24.90 -4.01
N ALA A 101 -16.81 -25.34 -3.23
CA ALA A 101 -17.01 -25.74 -1.84
C ALA A 101 -17.48 -24.58 -0.95
N TRP A 102 -17.03 -23.35 -1.25
CA TRP A 102 -17.46 -22.14 -0.54
C TRP A 102 -18.84 -21.65 -1.01
N GLU A 103 -19.13 -21.70 -2.31
CA GLU A 103 -20.44 -21.35 -2.86
C GLU A 103 -21.56 -22.27 -2.36
N LEU A 104 -21.27 -23.58 -2.22
CA LEU A 104 -22.20 -24.56 -1.67
C LEU A 104 -22.35 -24.43 -0.14
N ASN A 105 -21.27 -24.05 0.56
CA ASN A 105 -21.27 -23.88 2.00
C ASN A 105 -20.39 -22.67 2.41
N PRO A 106 -21.00 -21.51 2.71
CA PRO A 106 -20.28 -20.30 3.14
C PRO A 106 -19.52 -20.44 4.47
N SER A 107 -19.67 -21.57 5.18
CA SER A 107 -18.88 -21.90 6.38
C SER A 107 -17.51 -22.52 6.05
N SER A 108 -17.29 -22.94 4.80
CA SER A 108 -15.99 -23.42 4.31
C SER A 108 -14.96 -22.27 4.27
N PRO A 109 -13.65 -22.57 4.24
CA PRO A 109 -12.61 -21.54 4.07
C PRO A 109 -12.88 -20.70 2.83
N ASN A 110 -12.87 -19.36 2.98
CA ASN A 110 -13.15 -18.44 1.88
C ASN A 110 -11.96 -18.38 0.90
N PRO A 111 -12.10 -18.83 -0.36
CA PRO A 111 -11.02 -18.79 -1.35
C PRO A 111 -10.69 -17.37 -1.82
N TYR A 112 -11.61 -16.42 -1.65
CA TYR A 112 -11.44 -15.02 -2.02
C TYR A 112 -10.73 -14.19 -0.93
N GLU A 113 -10.54 -14.77 0.27
CA GLU A 113 -9.76 -14.09 1.30
C GLU A 113 -8.28 -14.12 0.92
N ILE A 114 -7.64 -12.95 0.92
CA ILE A 114 -6.22 -12.83 0.60
C ILE A 114 -5.41 -13.49 1.71
N ALA A 115 -5.02 -14.74 1.50
CA ALA A 115 -4.11 -15.46 2.38
C ALA A 115 -2.72 -14.85 2.27
N ILE A 116 -2.38 -13.95 3.20
CA ILE A 116 -1.03 -13.38 3.32
C ILE A 116 -0.10 -14.47 3.86
N LYS A 117 0.46 -15.29 2.96
CA LYS A 117 1.34 -16.44 3.29
C LYS A 117 2.63 -16.03 4.00
N THR A 118 3.05 -14.77 3.85
CA THR A 118 4.30 -14.25 4.43
C THR A 118 3.99 -13.25 5.52
N PRO A 119 4.60 -13.34 6.71
CA PRO A 119 4.28 -12.44 7.82
C PRO A 119 4.47 -10.99 7.39
N THR A 120 3.44 -10.17 7.58
CA THR A 120 3.56 -8.73 7.36
C THR A 120 4.60 -8.16 8.31
N GLN A 121 5.22 -7.03 7.96
CA GLN A 121 6.17 -6.37 8.86
C GLN A 121 5.55 -6.09 10.25
N ALA A 122 4.24 -5.80 10.30
CA ALA A 122 3.50 -5.66 11.55
C ALA A 122 3.36 -6.98 12.32
N ALA A 123 3.12 -8.10 11.62
CA ALA A 123 3.10 -9.43 12.24
C ALA A 123 4.48 -9.82 12.79
N VAL A 124 5.57 -9.51 12.07
CA VAL A 124 6.94 -9.74 12.57
C VAL A 124 7.23 -8.86 13.78
N ARG A 125 6.85 -7.57 13.76
CA ARG A 125 6.98 -6.69 14.93
C ARG A 125 6.20 -7.21 16.14
N ARG A 126 4.98 -7.75 15.94
CA ARG A 126 4.20 -8.40 17.00
C ARG A 126 4.90 -9.64 17.54
N GLN A 127 5.42 -10.49 16.67
CA GLN A 127 6.15 -11.69 17.07
C GLN A 127 7.38 -11.33 17.91
N LEU A 128 8.17 -10.34 17.48
CA LEU A 128 9.35 -9.88 18.21
C LEU A 128 8.99 -9.30 19.58
N ALA A 129 7.92 -8.51 19.67
CA ALA A 129 7.44 -7.99 20.95
C ALA A 129 7.00 -9.11 21.91
N ALA A 130 6.35 -10.16 21.41
CA ALA A 130 5.97 -11.32 22.21
C ALA A 130 7.20 -12.15 22.64
N GLU A 131 8.21 -12.31 21.77
CA GLU A 131 9.49 -12.95 22.11
C GLU A 131 10.21 -12.17 23.23
N GLU A 132 10.18 -10.83 23.20
CA GLU A 132 10.76 -9.94 24.21
C GLU A 132 9.98 -9.99 25.55
N GLU A 133 8.65 -10.01 25.53
CA GLU A 133 7.81 -10.18 26.72
C GLU A 133 8.07 -11.52 27.41
N GLN A 134 8.18 -12.60 26.63
CA GLN A 134 8.53 -13.92 27.17
C GLN A 134 9.92 -13.93 27.81
N ALA A 135 10.92 -13.29 27.21
CA ALA A 135 12.26 -13.19 27.80
C ALA A 135 12.26 -12.47 29.15
N LEU A 136 11.47 -11.38 29.27
CA LEU A 136 11.28 -10.67 30.53
C LEU A 136 10.63 -11.57 31.60
N THR A 137 9.62 -12.37 31.25
CA THR A 137 9.00 -13.32 32.21
C THR A 137 9.96 -14.40 32.71
N VAL A 138 10.95 -14.78 31.90
CA VAL A 138 12.00 -15.75 32.24
C VAL A 138 13.16 -15.11 33.01
N GLY A 139 13.17 -13.77 33.16
CA GLY A 139 14.20 -13.03 33.88
C GLY A 139 15.47 -12.77 33.06
N VAL A 140 15.41 -12.91 31.74
CA VAL A 140 16.50 -12.49 30.84
C VAL A 140 16.23 -11.05 30.45
N ASP A 141 16.93 -10.13 31.10
CA ASP A 141 16.85 -8.72 30.71
C ASP A 141 17.70 -8.48 29.47
N ILE A 142 17.05 -8.38 28.31
CA ILE A 142 17.69 -8.14 27.02
C ILE A 142 17.85 -6.63 26.78
N ALA A 143 17.14 -5.79 27.54
CA ALA A 143 17.18 -4.35 27.37
C ALA A 143 18.42 -3.76 28.09
N LEU A 144 19.25 -3.04 27.34
CA LEU A 144 20.35 -2.25 27.92
C LEU A 144 19.87 -0.90 28.51
N LEU A 145 18.64 -0.51 28.17
CA LEU A 145 17.95 0.68 28.67
C LEU A 145 16.47 0.33 28.86
N ASP A 146 15.87 0.76 29.98
CA ASP A 146 14.47 0.47 30.38
C ASP A 146 13.44 0.91 29.30
N GLU A 147 13.83 1.78 28.36
CA GLU A 147 12.93 2.37 27.36
C GLU A 147 13.09 1.82 25.93
N VAL A 148 14.18 1.12 25.58
CA VAL A 148 14.45 0.75 24.17
C VAL A 148 14.91 -0.69 24.06
N LEU A 149 14.02 -1.53 23.54
CA LEU A 149 14.28 -2.94 23.21
C LEU A 149 15.10 -3.10 21.90
N PRO A 150 15.84 -4.21 21.73
CA PRO A 150 16.59 -4.50 20.50
C PRO A 150 15.74 -4.50 19.23
N SER A 151 14.52 -5.05 19.28
CA SER A 151 13.63 -5.05 18.12
C SER A 151 13.18 -3.64 17.72
N SER A 152 12.92 -2.79 18.71
CA SER A 152 12.55 -1.39 18.55
C SER A 152 13.70 -0.58 17.95
N LEU A 153 14.94 -0.83 18.40
CA LEU A 153 16.13 -0.22 17.82
C LEU A 153 16.21 -0.53 16.32
N ILE A 154 16.27 -1.82 15.94
CA ILE A 154 16.43 -2.19 14.54
C ILE A 154 15.28 -1.68 13.67
N ALA A 155 14.04 -1.71 14.18
CA ALA A 155 12.90 -1.13 13.50
C ALA A 155 13.06 0.38 13.25
N ARG A 156 13.56 1.15 14.22
CA ARG A 156 13.88 2.59 14.04
C ARG A 156 14.92 2.81 12.95
N GLY A 157 15.97 1.99 12.91
CA GLY A 157 17.01 2.05 11.87
C GLY A 157 16.45 1.81 10.47
N ILE A 158 15.57 0.82 10.30
CA ILE A 158 14.89 0.55 9.02
C ILE A 158 13.97 1.72 8.63
N ASP A 159 13.19 2.25 9.58
CA ASP A 159 12.33 3.42 9.34
C ASP A 159 13.13 4.67 8.97
N LEU A 160 14.37 4.81 9.47
CA LEU A 160 15.29 5.89 9.10
C LEU A 160 15.81 5.74 7.67
N LYS A 161 16.13 4.52 7.21
CA LYS A 161 16.49 4.25 5.81
C LYS A 161 15.37 4.72 4.87
N GLY A 162 14.12 4.42 5.23
CA GLY A 162 12.94 4.89 4.47
C GLY A 162 12.80 6.42 4.44
N LYS A 163 13.10 7.11 5.55
CA LYS A 163 13.09 8.58 5.60
C LYS A 163 14.22 9.21 4.77
N GLN A 164 15.42 8.63 4.79
CA GLN A 164 16.55 9.05 3.94
C GLN A 164 16.17 8.94 2.46
N HIS A 165 15.59 7.81 2.04
CA HIS A 165 15.14 7.60 0.67
C HIS A 165 14.04 8.61 0.26
N SER A 166 13.03 8.82 1.11
CA SER A 166 11.97 9.81 0.84
C SER A 166 12.53 11.24 0.70
N LEU A 167 13.53 11.60 1.51
CA LEU A 167 14.19 12.91 1.41
C LEU A 167 15.00 13.02 0.11
N LYS A 168 15.71 11.96 -0.29
CA LYS A 168 16.45 11.89 -1.56
C LYS A 168 15.52 12.09 -2.76
N MET A 169 14.39 11.39 -2.78
CA MET A 169 13.37 11.54 -3.84
C MET A 169 12.80 12.96 -3.90
N LEU A 170 12.47 13.55 -2.74
CA LEU A 170 12.00 14.93 -2.68
C LEU A 170 13.06 15.93 -3.14
N THR A 171 14.31 15.74 -2.74
CA THR A 171 15.42 16.62 -3.14
C THR A 171 15.67 16.55 -4.63
N ASN A 172 15.60 15.35 -5.22
CA ASN A 172 15.75 15.17 -6.67
C ASN A 172 14.55 15.75 -7.45
N SER A 173 13.38 15.87 -6.84
CA SER A 173 12.20 16.49 -7.45
C SER A 173 12.20 18.03 -7.36
N LEU A 174 13.10 18.63 -6.57
CA LEU A 174 13.24 20.08 -6.51
C LEU A 174 13.93 20.58 -7.79
N TRP A 175 13.28 21.55 -8.44
CA TRP A 175 13.87 22.32 -9.54
C TRP A 175 14.41 23.67 -9.04
N GLU A 176 15.27 24.30 -9.83
CA GLU A 176 15.94 25.58 -9.54
C GLU A 176 14.96 26.76 -9.30
N HIS A 177 13.71 26.61 -9.75
CA HIS A 177 12.59 27.55 -9.50
C HIS A 177 11.46 26.95 -8.66
N SER A 178 11.80 25.97 -7.80
CA SER A 178 10.83 25.37 -6.90
C SER A 178 10.22 26.43 -5.97
N GLN A 179 8.90 26.34 -5.78
CA GLN A 179 8.15 27.27 -4.95
C GLN A 179 8.64 27.20 -3.50
N ASP A 180 8.65 28.33 -2.76
CA ASP A 180 9.10 28.40 -1.35
C ASP A 180 8.52 27.30 -0.45
N ARG A 181 7.27 26.89 -0.72
CA ARG A 181 6.60 25.78 -0.04
C ARG A 181 7.33 24.45 -0.19
N GLN A 182 7.86 24.14 -1.38
CA GLN A 182 8.58 22.90 -1.64
C GLN A 182 9.96 22.91 -0.96
N ILE A 183 10.66 24.05 -1.03
CA ILE A 183 11.95 24.25 -0.37
C ILE A 183 11.78 24.09 1.15
N THR A 184 10.76 24.75 1.73
CA THR A 184 10.44 24.65 3.16
C THR A 184 10.09 23.23 3.58
N ARG A 185 9.38 22.48 2.72
CA ARG A 185 9.07 21.06 3.00
C ARG A 185 10.33 20.21 3.09
N VAL A 186 11.32 20.43 2.21
CA VAL A 186 12.58 19.70 2.24
C VAL A 186 13.43 20.11 3.44
N THR A 187 13.55 21.40 3.75
CA THR A 187 14.32 21.86 4.91
C THR A 187 13.75 21.35 6.23
N LEU A 188 12.43 21.38 6.42
CA LEU A 188 11.78 20.82 7.62
C LEU A 188 12.03 19.32 7.76
N ARG A 189 11.92 18.55 6.66
CA ARG A 189 12.20 17.11 6.68
C ARG A 189 13.67 16.82 6.95
N SER A 190 14.58 17.61 6.42
CA SER A 190 16.01 17.52 6.70
C SER A 190 16.29 17.72 8.18
N ASN A 191 15.77 18.79 8.80
CA ASN A 191 15.99 19.09 10.22
C ASN A 191 15.50 17.96 11.14
N VAL A 192 14.29 17.43 10.87
CA VAL A 192 13.74 16.30 11.62
C VAL A 192 14.58 15.03 11.43
N LEU A 193 15.14 14.81 10.24
CA LEU A 193 16.01 13.66 9.97
C LEU A 193 17.33 13.79 10.73
N THR A 194 17.94 14.98 10.78
CA THR A 194 19.17 15.23 11.54
C THR A 194 19.02 14.85 13.01
N GLN A 195 17.96 15.32 13.67
CA GLN A 195 17.69 15.01 15.07
C GLN A 195 17.54 13.49 15.29
N LYS A 196 16.79 12.82 14.41
CA LYS A 196 16.60 11.36 14.52
C LYS A 196 17.87 10.56 14.21
N LEU A 197 18.76 11.05 13.37
CA LEU A 197 20.06 10.44 13.12
C LEU A 197 20.96 10.57 14.35
N GLU A 198 20.96 11.71 15.03
CA GLU A 198 21.70 11.89 16.28
C GLU A 198 21.19 10.97 17.38
N GLU A 199 19.87 10.89 17.58
CA GLU A 199 19.24 9.93 18.49
C GLU A 199 19.59 8.48 18.13
N TRP A 200 19.55 8.13 16.84
CA TRP A 200 19.92 6.81 16.34
C TRP A 200 21.35 6.43 16.70
N PHE A 201 22.32 7.30 16.45
CA PHE A 201 23.72 7.00 16.75
C PHE A 201 23.99 6.89 18.24
N SER A 202 23.32 7.72 19.07
CA SER A 202 23.39 7.60 20.52
C SER A 202 22.88 6.24 21.01
N LEU A 203 21.76 5.76 20.46
CA LEU A 203 21.21 4.45 20.79
C LEU A 203 22.06 3.30 20.23
N LEU A 204 22.58 3.43 19.01
CA LEU A 204 23.42 2.42 18.38
C LEU A 204 24.73 2.24 19.15
N GLN A 205 25.31 3.31 19.68
CA GLN A 205 26.51 3.25 20.52
C GLN A 205 26.29 2.43 21.79
N LEU A 206 25.09 2.42 22.36
CA LEU A 206 24.78 1.62 23.54
C LEU A 206 24.79 0.13 23.23
N TYR A 207 24.15 -0.26 22.11
CA TYR A 207 24.01 -1.65 21.69
C TYR A 207 25.26 -2.21 20.97
N ILE A 208 25.95 -1.36 20.22
CA ILE A 208 27.16 -1.68 19.46
C ILE A 208 28.19 -0.57 19.74
N PRO A 209 28.94 -0.62 20.86
CA PRO A 209 29.88 0.45 21.23
C PRO A 209 30.97 0.72 20.18
N ALA A 210 31.41 -0.32 19.48
CA ALA A 210 32.43 -0.19 18.45
C ALA A 210 31.91 0.46 17.14
N SER A 211 30.60 0.76 17.03
CA SER A 211 30.03 1.57 15.92
C SER A 211 30.63 2.99 15.85
N ILE A 212 31.11 3.54 16.98
CA ILE A 212 31.80 4.83 17.04
C ILE A 212 33.03 4.84 16.11
N LEU A 213 33.76 3.71 16.05
CA LEU A 213 34.95 3.58 15.21
C LEU A 213 34.59 3.66 13.72
N LEU A 214 33.45 3.09 13.34
CA LEU A 214 32.94 3.14 11.96
C LEU A 214 32.54 4.57 11.58
N ARG A 215 31.84 5.26 12.48
CA ARG A 215 31.47 6.67 12.28
C ARG A 215 32.67 7.61 12.18
N LYS A 216 33.74 7.37 12.96
CA LYS A 216 34.99 8.13 12.86
C LYS A 216 35.77 7.85 11.57
N ARG A 217 35.61 6.66 10.99
CA ARG A 217 36.24 6.25 9.73
C ARG A 217 35.49 6.79 8.51
N GLU A 218 34.22 7.14 8.68
CA GLU A 218 33.45 7.83 7.66
C GLU A 218 34.16 9.15 7.32
N PRO A 219 34.55 9.34 6.05
CA PRO A 219 35.38 10.47 5.69
C PRO A 219 34.57 11.77 5.92
N GLN A 220 35.11 12.68 6.72
CA GLN A 220 34.60 14.04 6.84
C GLN A 220 34.85 14.76 5.51
N TRP A 221 33.94 14.60 4.55
CA TRP A 221 34.05 15.26 3.24
C TRP A 221 33.90 16.77 3.46
N LYS A 222 34.65 17.55 2.68
CA LYS A 222 34.79 19.01 2.78
C LYS A 222 33.51 19.80 2.50
N GLU A 223 32.44 19.11 2.11
CA GLU A 223 31.09 19.63 2.00
C GLU A 223 30.22 18.76 2.91
N SER A 224 29.44 19.40 3.79
CA SER A 224 28.51 18.72 4.70
C SER A 224 27.74 17.62 3.95
N PRO A 225 27.96 16.33 4.27
CA PRO A 225 27.36 15.23 3.51
C PRO A 225 25.85 15.37 3.52
N LYS A 226 25.21 15.12 2.38
CA LYS A 226 23.75 15.19 2.29
C LYS A 226 23.19 14.16 3.28
N LEU A 227 22.20 14.55 4.08
CA LEU A 227 21.65 13.75 5.18
C LEU A 227 21.18 12.34 4.77
N PHE A 228 20.85 12.16 3.50
CA PHE A 228 20.41 10.90 2.92
C PHE A 228 21.55 9.95 2.48
N ASP A 229 22.81 10.42 2.45
CA ASP A 229 23.99 9.61 2.11
C ASP A 229 24.72 9.10 3.36
N VAL A 230 24.29 9.49 4.56
CA VAL A 230 24.88 9.06 5.84
C VAL A 230 24.59 7.58 6.07
N GLN A 231 25.64 6.78 6.31
CA GLN A 231 25.48 5.35 6.53
C GLN A 231 24.91 5.08 7.94
N LEU A 232 23.78 4.36 8.01
CA LEU A 232 23.12 4.06 9.29
C LEU A 232 23.82 2.97 10.13
N TRP A 233 24.78 2.25 9.54
CA TRP A 233 25.51 1.14 10.19
C TRP A 233 24.59 0.10 10.85
N LEU A 234 23.54 -0.32 10.14
CA LEU A 234 22.74 -1.48 10.53
C LEU A 234 23.62 -2.76 10.57
N PRO A 235 23.24 -3.81 11.34
CA PRO A 235 24.03 -5.04 11.44
C PRO A 235 24.44 -5.66 10.09
N SER A 236 23.56 -5.61 9.08
CA SER A 236 23.83 -6.02 7.69
C SER A 236 25.00 -5.28 7.04
N HIS A 237 25.14 -3.98 7.32
CA HIS A 237 26.20 -3.13 6.77
C HIS A 237 27.49 -3.21 7.58
N ILE A 238 27.40 -3.51 8.89
CA ILE A 238 28.58 -3.72 9.74
C ILE A 238 29.28 -5.02 9.34
N GLY A 239 28.53 -6.10 9.10
CA GLY A 239 29.07 -7.39 8.65
C GLY A 239 30.10 -7.97 9.62
N LYS A 240 31.38 -7.93 9.24
CA LYS A 240 32.53 -8.39 10.06
C LYS A 240 33.46 -7.25 10.49
N LEU A 241 33.12 -6.00 10.19
CA LEU A 241 33.98 -4.85 10.47
C LEU A 241 34.17 -4.63 11.97
N VAL A 242 33.15 -4.95 12.76
CA VAL A 242 33.08 -4.73 14.20
C VAL A 242 32.36 -5.92 14.86
N PRO A 243 32.77 -6.37 16.05
CA PRO A 243 32.01 -7.35 16.82
C PRO A 243 30.71 -6.75 17.35
N PHE A 244 29.60 -7.47 17.17
CA PHE A 244 28.28 -7.14 17.71
C PHE A 244 27.48 -8.41 17.97
N ASP A 245 26.38 -8.31 18.73
CA ASP A 245 25.52 -9.46 19.03
C ASP A 245 24.76 -9.93 17.78
N ARG A 246 24.90 -11.22 17.47
CA ARG A 246 24.26 -11.85 16.31
C ARG A 246 22.73 -11.89 16.42
N SER A 247 22.16 -11.70 17.61
CA SER A 247 20.72 -11.55 17.81
C SER A 247 20.15 -10.36 17.01
N LEU A 248 20.86 -9.22 16.99
CA LEU A 248 20.47 -8.01 16.26
C LEU A 248 20.39 -8.26 14.75
N ALA A 249 21.35 -9.00 14.19
CA ALA A 249 21.33 -9.38 12.78
C ALA A 249 20.16 -10.33 12.44
N LYS A 250 19.77 -11.23 13.36
CA LYS A 250 18.59 -12.09 13.15
C LYS A 250 17.30 -11.27 13.14
N ILE A 251 17.18 -10.30 14.05
CA ILE A 251 16.02 -9.40 14.11
C ILE A 251 15.94 -8.56 12.84
N GLU A 252 17.06 -7.97 12.41
CA GLU A 252 17.13 -7.23 11.15
C GLU A 252 16.71 -8.10 9.98
N TYR A 253 17.25 -9.31 9.86
CA TYR A 253 16.88 -10.24 8.79
C TYR A 253 15.38 -10.54 8.76
N LYS A 254 14.76 -10.84 9.92
CA LYS A 254 13.30 -11.07 10.01
C LYS A 254 12.51 -9.84 9.51
N LEU A 255 12.90 -8.64 9.92
CA LEU A 255 12.22 -7.40 9.55
C LEU A 255 12.41 -7.04 8.07
N CYS A 256 13.64 -7.13 7.56
CA CYS A 256 13.97 -6.87 6.16
C CYS A 256 13.30 -7.88 5.22
N ASN A 257 13.25 -9.17 5.59
CA ASN A 257 12.56 -10.18 4.78
C ASN A 257 11.06 -9.87 4.66
N ALA A 258 10.41 -9.48 5.76
CA ALA A 258 9.00 -9.06 5.72
C ALA A 258 8.78 -7.78 4.90
N GLN A 259 9.72 -6.83 4.97
CA GLN A 259 9.68 -5.62 4.15
C GLN A 259 9.83 -5.95 2.66
N ALA A 260 10.78 -6.82 2.29
CA ALA A 260 10.98 -7.26 0.92
C ALA A 260 9.73 -7.95 0.35
N HIS A 261 9.07 -8.82 1.12
CA HIS A 261 7.81 -9.43 0.68
C HIS A 261 6.70 -8.41 0.45
N LYS A 262 6.59 -7.40 1.33
CA LYS A 262 5.62 -6.31 1.15
C LYS A 262 5.94 -5.48 -0.09
N ALA A 263 7.20 -5.09 -0.28
CA ALA A 263 7.68 -4.35 -1.44
C ALA A 263 7.45 -5.13 -2.74
N LEU A 264 7.68 -6.45 -2.75
CA LEU A 264 7.41 -7.32 -3.89
C LEU A 264 5.92 -7.37 -4.23
N GLY A 265 5.03 -7.41 -3.24
CA GLY A 265 3.58 -7.36 -3.46
C GLY A 265 3.16 -6.04 -4.12
N VAL A 266 3.68 -4.91 -3.61
CA VAL A 266 3.45 -3.58 -4.19
C VAL A 266 4.01 -3.50 -5.61
N LEU A 267 5.20 -4.04 -5.86
CA LEU A 267 5.83 -4.06 -7.18
C LEU A 267 4.96 -4.82 -8.19
N ARG A 268 4.53 -6.04 -7.85
CA ARG A 268 3.67 -6.87 -8.71
C ARG A 268 2.35 -6.18 -9.04
N CYS A 269 1.69 -5.62 -8.04
CA CYS A 269 0.43 -4.91 -8.22
C CYS A 269 0.60 -3.70 -9.15
N ASN A 270 1.61 -2.86 -8.92
CA ASN A 270 1.84 -1.69 -9.78
C ASN A 270 2.27 -2.07 -11.20
N LEU A 271 3.03 -3.16 -11.39
CA LEU A 271 3.35 -3.66 -12.74
C LEU A 271 2.08 -4.08 -13.49
N GLN A 272 1.16 -4.75 -12.81
CA GLN A 272 -0.11 -5.17 -13.38
C GLN A 272 -0.99 -3.97 -13.74
N ILE A 273 -1.08 -2.97 -12.86
CA ILE A 273 -1.76 -1.69 -13.13
C ILE A 273 -1.11 -0.96 -14.30
N CYS A 274 0.22 -0.93 -14.38
CA CYS A 274 0.93 -0.31 -15.50
C CYS A 274 0.55 -0.97 -16.84
N ALA A 275 0.55 -2.30 -16.90
CA ALA A 275 0.17 -3.03 -18.11
C ALA A 275 -1.25 -2.68 -18.56
N THR A 276 -2.22 -2.72 -17.64
CA THR A 276 -3.61 -2.39 -17.97
C THR A 276 -3.79 -0.92 -18.37
N LEU A 277 -3.04 0.01 -17.77
CA LEU A 277 -3.06 1.42 -18.18
C LEU A 277 -2.51 1.62 -19.59
N TYR A 278 -1.49 0.87 -20.00
CA TYR A 278 -0.99 0.89 -21.38
C TYR A 278 -2.04 0.35 -22.35
N ASP A 279 -2.64 -0.80 -22.04
CA ASP A 279 -3.70 -1.39 -22.87
C ASP A 279 -4.87 -0.43 -23.04
N VAL A 280 -5.34 0.19 -21.94
CA VAL A 280 -6.44 1.15 -21.99
C VAL A 280 -6.08 2.38 -22.81
N LYS A 281 -4.85 2.89 -22.64
CA LYS A 281 -4.39 4.06 -23.40
C LYS A 281 -4.34 3.76 -24.90
N ASP A 282 -3.85 2.59 -25.28
CA ASP A 282 -3.67 2.24 -26.70
C ASP A 282 -5.00 1.95 -27.40
N HIS A 283 -5.98 1.36 -26.70
CA HIS A 283 -7.27 0.98 -27.28
C HIS A 283 -8.32 2.11 -27.23
N TRP A 284 -8.42 2.84 -26.11
CA TRP A 284 -9.62 3.65 -25.81
C TRP A 284 -9.37 5.15 -25.69
N LEU A 285 -8.12 5.59 -25.48
CA LEU A 285 -7.84 6.99 -25.19
C LEU A 285 -7.37 7.73 -26.45
N TRP A 286 -8.25 8.57 -26.97
CA TRP A 286 -7.95 9.46 -28.09
C TRP A 286 -7.96 10.94 -27.68
N GLY A 287 -7.17 11.74 -28.40
CA GLY A 287 -7.06 13.18 -28.18
C GLY A 287 -6.06 13.60 -27.10
N GLN A 288 -5.65 14.87 -27.15
CA GLN A 288 -4.54 15.39 -26.35
C GLN A 288 -4.81 15.34 -24.84
N GLY A 289 -5.98 15.80 -24.37
CA GLY A 289 -6.28 15.86 -22.94
C GLY A 289 -6.40 14.49 -22.26
N ALA A 290 -6.97 13.50 -22.96
CA ALA A 290 -7.04 12.12 -22.46
C ALA A 290 -5.64 11.48 -22.40
N ASN A 291 -4.84 11.66 -23.45
CA ASN A 291 -3.47 11.15 -23.50
C ASN A 291 -2.58 11.74 -22.41
N THR A 292 -2.62 13.06 -22.19
CA THR A 292 -1.82 13.68 -21.13
C THR A 292 -2.20 13.14 -19.75
N ARG A 293 -3.50 12.94 -19.47
CA ARG A 293 -3.95 12.35 -18.20
C ARG A 293 -3.48 10.90 -18.05
N ALA A 294 -3.57 10.11 -19.10
CA ALA A 294 -3.10 8.72 -19.10
C ALA A 294 -1.59 8.62 -18.86
N LEU A 295 -0.80 9.45 -19.55
CA LEU A 295 0.65 9.50 -19.38
C LEU A 295 1.04 9.91 -17.96
N ASN A 296 0.34 10.88 -17.36
CA ASN A 296 0.56 11.26 -15.97
C ASN A 296 0.22 10.12 -14.99
N ALA A 297 -0.86 9.37 -15.23
CA ALA A 297 -1.21 8.20 -14.44
C ALA A 297 -0.12 7.11 -14.55
N ILE A 298 0.33 6.81 -15.77
CA ILE A 298 1.41 5.85 -16.03
C ILE A 298 2.70 6.30 -15.32
N ALA A 299 3.09 7.57 -15.44
CA ALA A 299 4.28 8.11 -14.77
C ALA A 299 4.20 7.98 -13.25
N THR A 300 3.00 8.16 -12.67
CA THR A 300 2.77 7.98 -11.23
C THR A 300 2.97 6.52 -10.81
N VAL A 301 2.39 5.57 -11.56
CA VAL A 301 2.55 4.14 -11.27
C VAL A 301 4.01 3.70 -11.47
N GLN A 302 4.69 4.21 -12.49
CA GLN A 302 6.12 3.98 -12.71
C GLN A 302 6.98 4.49 -11.54
N ALA A 303 6.65 5.66 -10.97
CA ALA A 303 7.32 6.15 -9.78
C ALA A 303 7.10 5.23 -8.57
N HIS A 304 5.90 4.65 -8.42
CA HIS A 304 5.63 3.63 -7.39
C HIS A 304 6.39 2.33 -7.64
N ILE A 305 6.54 1.89 -8.89
CA ILE A 305 7.36 0.72 -9.26
C ILE A 305 8.82 0.96 -8.86
N ALA A 306 9.38 2.13 -9.19
CA ALA A 306 10.74 2.49 -8.82
C ALA A 306 10.93 2.52 -7.30
N ALA A 307 10.01 3.15 -6.57
CA ALA A 307 10.06 3.18 -5.11
C ALA A 307 9.97 1.77 -4.48
N ALA A 308 9.06 0.92 -4.96
CA ALA A 308 8.92 -0.45 -4.47
C ALA A 308 10.13 -1.33 -4.81
N ARG A 309 10.76 -1.11 -5.98
CA ARG A 309 12.02 -1.75 -6.36
C ARG A 309 13.14 -1.36 -5.40
N ASP A 310 13.28 -0.08 -5.09
CA ASP A 310 14.33 0.41 -4.19
C ASP A 310 14.13 -0.09 -2.75
N GLU A 311 12.88 -0.26 -2.31
CA GLU A 311 12.56 -0.83 -0.99
C GLU A 311 12.83 -2.35 -0.92
N TYR A 312 12.76 -3.05 -2.05
CA TYR A 312 13.06 -4.48 -2.14
C TYR A 312 14.56 -4.79 -2.06
N GLN A 313 15.43 -3.82 -2.39
CA GLN A 313 16.90 -3.96 -2.39
C GLN A 313 17.54 -3.76 -1.01
#